data_AF-A0A3S0D9L3-F1
#
_entry.id   AF-A0A3S0D9L3-F1
#
_cell.length_a   1.000
_cell.length_b   1.000
_cell.length_c   1.000
_cell.angle_alpha   90.00
_cell.angle_beta   90.00
_cell.angle_gamma   90.00
#
_symmetry.space_group_name_H-M   'P 1'
#
loop_
_entity.id
_entity.type
_entity.pdbx_description
1 polymer ?
#
loop_
_entity_poly.entity_id
_entity_poly.type
_entity_poly.pdbx_seq_one_letter_code
_entity_poly.pdbx_strand_id
1 'polypeptide(L)'
;MMKLLTGALLSVGLTACASNGVEQYKAEQPALDLQHYLNGTLDAWGIFQGRSGEVKRRFHAVIEARWEGETGILDEHFQWSDGTTSRRVWTLKRQPDGSYRGTADDVIGEAVGEVAGNALRWRYVLALPVDGRT
;
A
#
# COMPACT_ATOMS: atom_id res chain seq x y z
N MET A 1 49.36 38.17 6.84
CA MET A 1 49.35 36.80 6.27
C MET A 1 48.40 35.93 7.09
N MET A 2 47.14 35.88 6.64
CA MET A 2 46.40 34.66 6.36
C MET A 2 46.28 33.52 7.40
N LYS A 3 45.03 33.33 7.86
CA LYS A 3 44.33 32.09 8.25
C LYS A 3 44.70 31.44 9.59
N LEU A 4 43.71 31.41 10.49
CA LEU A 4 43.13 30.19 11.08
C LEU A 4 41.84 30.55 11.87
N LEU A 5 40.90 31.19 11.17
CA LEU A 5 39.48 31.04 11.48
C LEU A 5 39.02 29.76 10.77
N THR A 6 37.94 29.16 11.28
CA THR A 6 37.20 28.00 10.73
C THR A 6 37.68 26.63 11.20
N GLY A 7 37.10 26.16 12.31
CA GLY A 7 37.37 24.81 12.82
C GLY A 7 36.38 24.34 13.89
N ALA A 8 35.09 24.66 13.74
CA ALA A 8 34.04 24.09 14.60
C ALA A 8 32.65 24.32 13.98
N LEU A 9 32.34 23.68 12.85
CA LEU A 9 30.96 23.63 12.36
C LEU A 9 30.76 22.46 11.40
N LEU A 10 30.74 21.22 11.88
CA LEU A 10 30.32 20.08 11.04
C LEU A 10 29.86 18.87 11.87
N SER A 11 28.88 19.05 12.75
CA SER A 11 28.30 17.96 13.54
C SER A 11 26.77 17.92 13.54
N VAL A 12 26.11 18.55 12.56
CA VAL A 12 24.65 18.55 12.46
C VAL A 12 24.18 17.44 11.52
N GLY A 13 23.70 16.34 12.12
CA GLY A 13 22.51 15.64 11.67
C GLY A 13 22.62 14.68 10.48
N LEU A 14 23.27 13.53 10.65
CA LEU A 14 23.03 12.34 9.82
C LEU A 14 21.74 11.62 10.27
N THR A 15 20.60 12.32 10.29
CA THR A 15 19.27 11.72 10.53
C THR A 15 18.48 11.67 9.22
N ALA A 16 18.96 10.90 8.23
CA ALA A 16 18.25 10.75 6.95
C ALA A 16 18.13 9.30 6.46
N CYS A 17 18.47 8.32 7.30
CA CYS A 17 18.35 6.90 6.95
C CYS A 17 17.20 6.22 7.71
N ALA A 18 16.02 6.82 7.69
CA ALA A 18 14.80 6.09 8.04
C ALA A 18 14.00 5.94 6.75
N SER A 19 13.76 4.70 6.29
CA SER A 19 12.76 4.51 5.24
C SER A 19 11.45 5.03 5.80
N ASN A 20 10.97 6.14 5.28
CA ASN A 20 9.77 6.75 5.79
C ASN A 20 8.61 5.79 5.54
N GLY A 21 8.12 5.15 6.62
CA GLY A 21 6.92 4.32 6.56
C GLY A 21 5.69 5.15 6.22
N VAL A 22 4.50 4.56 6.35
CA VAL A 22 3.25 5.29 6.08
C VAL A 22 3.09 6.53 6.98
N GLU A 23 3.67 6.52 8.18
CA GLU A 23 3.65 7.61 9.16
C GLU A 23 4.11 8.98 8.64
N GLN A 24 4.93 9.03 7.58
CA GLN A 24 5.31 10.31 6.97
C GLN A 24 4.10 11.10 6.45
N TYR A 25 3.02 10.41 6.11
CA TYR A 25 1.78 11.00 5.61
C TYR A 25 0.83 11.42 6.73
N LYS A 26 1.19 11.29 8.00
CA LYS A 26 0.29 11.54 9.15
C LYS A 26 -0.33 12.95 9.17
N ALA A 27 0.37 13.95 8.62
CA ALA A 27 -0.11 15.32 8.53
C ALA A 27 -1.00 15.59 7.30
N GLU A 28 -1.06 14.65 6.35
CA GLU A 28 -1.83 14.80 5.12
C GLU A 28 -3.34 14.68 5.37
N GLN A 29 -4.11 15.47 4.63
CA GLN A 29 -5.56 15.58 4.76
C GLN A 29 -6.27 15.44 3.41
N PRO A 30 -7.53 14.99 3.36
CA PRO A 30 -8.33 14.51 4.50
C PRO A 30 -7.85 13.16 5.04
N ALA A 31 -8.01 12.93 6.34
CA ALA A 31 -7.69 11.64 6.96
C ALA A 31 -8.52 10.51 6.33
N LEU A 32 -7.86 9.39 6.05
CA LEU A 32 -8.46 8.22 5.42
C LEU A 32 -9.27 7.42 6.44
N ASP A 33 -10.59 7.55 6.39
CA ASP A 33 -11.50 6.54 6.93
C ASP A 33 -11.66 5.43 5.88
N LEU A 34 -11.00 4.30 6.11
CA LEU A 34 -10.96 3.21 5.14
C LEU A 34 -12.32 2.55 4.92
N GLN A 35 -13.16 2.45 5.96
CA GLN A 35 -14.49 1.84 5.84
C GLN A 35 -15.42 2.74 5.03
N HIS A 36 -15.33 4.05 5.24
CA HIS A 36 -16.11 5.00 4.46
C HIS A 36 -15.61 5.10 3.02
N TYR A 37 -14.29 5.19 2.83
CA TYR A 37 -13.69 5.35 1.51
C TYR A 37 -13.92 4.12 0.63
N LEU A 38 -13.68 2.91 1.15
CA LEU A 38 -13.87 1.66 0.43
C LEU A 38 -15.30 1.13 0.59
N ASN A 39 -16.30 1.91 0.18
CA ASN A 39 -17.70 1.48 0.23
C ASN A 39 -18.48 1.97 -1.00
N GLY A 40 -19.01 1.02 -1.77
CA GLY A 40 -19.56 1.27 -3.11
C GLY A 40 -18.61 0.84 -4.22
N THR A 41 -18.83 1.36 -5.43
CA THR A 41 -17.99 1.08 -6.59
C THR A 41 -16.86 2.11 -6.70
N LEU A 42 -15.62 1.63 -6.83
CA LEU A 42 -14.43 2.47 -6.97
C LEU A 42 -13.64 2.12 -8.21
N ASP A 43 -12.92 3.11 -8.73
CA ASP A 43 -11.86 2.94 -9.71
C ASP A 43 -10.49 3.10 -9.05
N ALA A 44 -9.57 2.19 -9.39
CA ALA A 44 -8.18 2.24 -8.95
C ALA A 44 -7.23 2.10 -10.14
N TRP A 45 -6.16 2.90 -10.14
CA TRP A 45 -5.06 2.78 -11.09
C TRP A 45 -3.79 2.45 -10.34
N GLY A 46 -3.00 1.53 -10.88
CA GLY A 46 -1.78 1.11 -10.21
C GLY A 46 -0.74 0.51 -11.15
N ILE A 47 0.40 0.22 -10.53
CA ILE A 47 1.59 -0.29 -11.21
C ILE A 47 2.15 -1.49 -10.45
N PHE A 48 2.69 -2.46 -11.19
CA PHE A 48 3.49 -3.54 -10.64
C PHE A 48 4.96 -3.27 -10.96
N GLN A 49 5.80 -3.19 -9.93
CA GLN A 49 7.22 -2.87 -10.05
C GLN A 49 8.09 -4.08 -9.67
N GLY A 50 9.17 -4.27 -10.42
CA GLY A 50 10.20 -5.26 -10.09
C GLY A 50 11.10 -4.78 -8.94
N ARG A 51 12.00 -5.65 -8.48
CA ARG A 51 12.94 -5.33 -7.38
C ARG A 51 13.91 -4.19 -7.71
N SER A 52 14.19 -3.97 -8.99
CA SER A 52 14.99 -2.84 -9.49
C SER A 52 14.23 -1.51 -9.52
N GLY A 53 12.91 -1.53 -9.24
CA GLY A 53 12.02 -0.37 -9.35
C GLY A 53 11.42 -0.17 -10.75
N GLU A 54 11.81 -0.97 -11.73
CA GLU A 54 11.24 -0.88 -13.08
C GLU A 54 9.75 -1.24 -13.09
N VAL A 55 8.94 -0.45 -13.80
CA VAL A 55 7.51 -0.73 -13.98
C VAL A 55 7.35 -1.88 -14.97
N LYS A 56 6.85 -3.01 -14.48
CA LYS A 56 6.61 -4.23 -15.28
C LYS A 56 5.24 -4.22 -15.95
N ARG A 57 4.20 -3.83 -15.20
CA ARG A 57 2.80 -3.78 -15.67
C ARG A 57 2.09 -2.61 -15.05
N ARG A 58 0.99 -2.18 -15.67
CA ARG A 58 0.03 -1.24 -15.11
C ARG A 58 -1.34 -1.89 -15.08
N PHE A 59 -2.22 -1.42 -14.22
CA PHE A 59 -3.59 -1.89 -14.16
C PHE A 59 -4.57 -0.74 -13.90
N HIS A 60 -5.78 -0.93 -14.41
CA HIS A 60 -7.00 -0.31 -13.93
C HIS A 60 -7.82 -1.40 -13.24
N ALA A 61 -8.39 -1.10 -12.08
CA ALA A 61 -9.25 -2.01 -11.36
C ALA A 61 -10.57 -1.33 -11.03
N VAL A 62 -11.68 -2.04 -11.25
CA VAL A 62 -12.98 -1.69 -10.69
C VAL A 62 -13.14 -2.50 -9.41
N ILE A 63 -13.51 -1.85 -8.32
CA ILE A 63 -13.64 -2.46 -7.00
C ILE A 63 -15.08 -2.31 -6.55
N GLU A 64 -15.76 -3.42 -6.31
CA GLU A 64 -17.07 -3.42 -5.66
C GLU A 64 -16.88 -3.71 -4.17
N ALA A 65 -16.94 -2.64 -3.37
CA ALA A 65 -16.66 -2.68 -1.95
C ALA A 65 -17.95 -2.62 -1.12
N ARG A 66 -18.02 -3.43 -0.07
CA ARG A 66 -19.11 -3.40 0.91
C ARG A 66 -18.60 -3.73 2.31
N TRP A 67 -19.26 -3.18 3.32
CA TRP A 67 -18.94 -3.43 4.73
C TRP A 67 -20.15 -3.94 5.51
N GLU A 68 -19.89 -4.90 6.39
CA GLU A 68 -20.82 -5.42 7.40
C GLU A 68 -20.14 -5.32 8.76
N GLY A 69 -20.45 -4.24 9.49
CA GLY A 69 -19.74 -3.89 10.72
C GLY A 69 -18.24 -3.70 10.46
N GLU A 70 -17.40 -4.44 11.17
CA GLU A 70 -15.94 -4.34 11.07
C GLU A 70 -15.33 -5.21 9.95
N THR A 71 -16.16 -5.89 9.16
CA THR A 71 -15.72 -6.77 8.06
C THR A 71 -16.07 -6.15 6.71
N GLY A 72 -15.08 -6.00 5.84
CA GLY A 72 -15.24 -5.45 4.49
C GLY A 72 -14.95 -6.50 3.43
N ILE A 73 -15.69 -6.48 2.32
CA ILE A 73 -15.38 -7.27 1.13
C ILE A 73 -15.03 -6.30 0.00
N LEU A 74 -13.90 -6.52 -0.66
CA LEU A 74 -13.49 -5.80 -1.87
C LEU A 74 -13.41 -6.81 -3.01
N ASP A 75 -14.35 -6.73 -3.96
CA ASP A 75 -14.33 -7.55 -5.16
C ASP A 75 -13.64 -6.76 -6.29
N GLU A 76 -12.36 -7.06 -6.51
CA GLU A 76 -11.49 -6.30 -7.40
C GLU A 76 -11.38 -6.97 -8.77
N HIS A 77 -11.77 -6.27 -9.82
CA HIS A 77 -11.67 -6.70 -11.21
C HIS A 77 -10.59 -5.91 -11.95
N PHE A 78 -9.47 -6.56 -12.25
CA PHE A 78 -8.29 -5.94 -12.86
C PHE A 78 -8.28 -6.08 -14.38
N GLN A 79 -7.94 -4.98 -15.04
CA GLN A 79 -7.59 -4.89 -16.45
C GLN A 79 -6.14 -4.44 -16.56
N TRP A 80 -5.32 -5.28 -17.18
CA TRP A 80 -3.88 -5.06 -17.23
C TRP A 80 -3.43 -4.48 -18.55
N SER A 81 -2.29 -3.78 -18.53
CA SER A 81 -1.71 -3.14 -19.72
C SER A 81 -1.30 -4.11 -20.83
N ASP A 82 -1.21 -5.41 -20.55
CA ASP A 82 -0.94 -6.48 -21.53
C ASP A 82 -2.23 -7.11 -22.11
N GLY A 83 -3.39 -6.58 -21.75
CA GLY A 83 -4.71 -7.07 -22.19
C GLY A 83 -5.26 -8.22 -21.36
N THR A 84 -4.51 -8.76 -20.40
CA THR A 84 -5.02 -9.80 -19.48
C THR A 84 -5.96 -9.21 -18.44
N THR A 85 -6.79 -10.06 -17.84
CA THR A 85 -7.65 -9.72 -16.71
C THR A 85 -7.39 -10.66 -15.54
N SER A 86 -7.67 -10.18 -14.34
CA SER A 86 -7.66 -11.02 -13.13
C SER A 86 -8.69 -10.51 -12.15
N ARG A 87 -9.02 -11.32 -11.15
CA ARG A 87 -9.92 -10.96 -10.07
C ARG A 87 -9.26 -11.28 -8.74
N ARG A 88 -9.44 -10.42 -7.74
CA ARG A 88 -9.07 -10.70 -6.35
C ARG A 88 -10.21 -10.29 -5.46
N VAL A 89 -10.59 -11.16 -4.53
CA VAL A 89 -11.62 -10.85 -3.54
C VAL A 89 -10.97 -10.76 -2.17
N TRP A 90 -10.88 -9.56 -1.63
CA TRP A 90 -10.40 -9.36 -0.28
C TRP A 90 -11.51 -9.47 0.75
N THR A 91 -11.21 -10.12 1.87
CA THR A 91 -11.95 -9.95 3.13
C THR A 91 -11.09 -9.17 4.11
N LEU A 92 -11.50 -7.95 4.44
CA LEU A 92 -10.83 -7.03 5.38
C LEU A 92 -11.49 -7.13 6.75
N LYS A 93 -10.69 -6.98 7.81
CA LYS A 93 -11.17 -6.86 9.19
C LYS A 93 -10.41 -5.77 9.93
N ARG A 94 -11.15 -4.80 10.48
CA ARG A 94 -10.57 -3.80 11.37
C ARG A 94 -10.18 -4.42 12.71
N GLN A 95 -9.01 -4.07 13.19
CA GLN A 95 -8.47 -4.54 14.46
C GLN A 95 -8.75 -3.53 15.58
N PRO A 96 -8.72 -3.94 16.87
CA PRO A 96 -8.94 -3.04 18.00
C PRO A 96 -7.95 -1.87 18.07
N ASP A 97 -6.73 -2.05 17.56
CA ASP A 97 -5.68 -1.02 17.49
C ASP A 97 -5.85 -0.04 16.32
N GLY A 98 -6.91 -0.21 15.51
CA GLY A 98 -7.18 0.60 14.33
C GLY A 98 -6.44 0.16 13.06
N SER A 99 -5.56 -0.85 13.14
CA SER A 99 -4.97 -1.49 11.96
C SER A 99 -5.99 -2.36 11.23
N TYR A 100 -5.63 -2.81 10.04
CA TYR A 100 -6.46 -3.74 9.27
C TYR A 100 -5.72 -5.05 9.04
N ARG A 101 -6.48 -6.14 8.97
CA ARG A 101 -6.04 -7.44 8.45
C ARG A 101 -6.85 -7.79 7.23
N GLY A 102 -6.27 -8.56 6.31
CA GLY A 102 -7.03 -9.03 5.16
C GLY A 102 -6.57 -10.36 4.62
N THR A 103 -7.48 -11.06 3.97
CA THR A 103 -7.22 -12.34 3.30
C THR A 103 -7.78 -12.30 1.88
N ALA A 104 -7.13 -13.04 0.99
CA ALA A 104 -7.61 -13.33 -0.36
C ALA A 104 -7.09 -14.71 -0.77
N ASP A 105 -7.64 -15.27 -1.84
CA ASP A 105 -7.32 -16.62 -2.32
C ASP A 105 -5.87 -16.79 -2.80
N ASP A 106 -5.28 -15.73 -3.32
CA ASP A 106 -3.90 -15.69 -3.81
C ASP A 106 -2.90 -15.10 -2.80
N VAL A 107 -3.31 -14.89 -1.55
CA VAL A 107 -2.48 -14.33 -0.48
C VAL A 107 -2.04 -15.42 0.48
N ILE A 108 -0.74 -15.49 0.73
CA ILE A 108 -0.17 -16.40 1.72
C ILE A 108 -0.26 -15.74 3.11
N GLY A 109 -1.10 -16.29 3.99
CA GLY A 109 -1.34 -15.77 5.33
C GLY A 109 -2.31 -14.59 5.33
N GLU A 110 -1.95 -13.51 6.02
CA GLU A 110 -2.77 -12.29 6.09
C GLU A 110 -2.00 -11.07 5.59
N ALA A 111 -2.73 -10.17 4.95
CA ALA A 111 -2.28 -8.81 4.72
C ALA A 111 -2.37 -7.96 5.99
N VAL A 112 -1.44 -7.03 6.14
CA VAL A 112 -1.38 -6.07 7.25
C VAL A 112 -1.51 -4.65 6.68
N GLY A 113 -2.51 -3.92 7.17
CA GLY A 113 -2.82 -2.54 6.80
C GLY A 113 -2.53 -1.54 7.90
N GLU A 114 -1.76 -0.52 7.58
CA GLU A 114 -1.48 0.64 8.43
C GLU A 114 -1.96 1.92 7.73
N VAL A 115 -2.70 2.76 8.43
CA VAL A 115 -3.22 4.04 7.90
C VAL A 115 -2.53 5.20 8.61
N ALA A 116 -2.08 6.20 7.86
CA ALA A 116 -1.61 7.47 8.40
C ALA A 116 -1.99 8.62 7.46
N GLY A 117 -2.64 9.65 8.01
CA GLY A 117 -3.24 10.73 7.23
C GLY A 117 -4.18 10.18 6.17
N ASN A 118 -3.92 10.51 4.90
CA ASN A 118 -4.70 10.04 3.75
C ASN A 118 -4.16 8.74 3.10
N ALA A 119 -3.16 8.09 3.68
CA ALA A 119 -2.45 6.98 3.06
C ALA A 119 -2.69 5.64 3.77
N LEU A 120 -2.86 4.57 2.99
CA LEU A 120 -2.84 3.19 3.44
C LEU A 120 -1.56 2.50 2.96
N ARG A 121 -0.87 1.80 3.86
CA ARG A 121 0.17 0.84 3.51
C ARG A 121 -0.34 -0.58 3.74
N TRP A 122 -0.63 -1.26 2.63
CA TRP A 122 -1.10 -2.64 2.60
C TRP A 122 0.05 -3.59 2.25
N ARG A 123 0.40 -4.52 3.15
CA ARG A 123 1.53 -5.44 2.97
C ARG A 123 1.09 -6.88 3.06
N TYR A 124 1.49 -7.69 2.09
CA TYR A 124 1.17 -9.12 2.03
C TYR A 124 2.14 -9.86 1.12
N VAL A 125 2.11 -11.18 1.20
CA VAL A 125 2.81 -12.07 0.27
C VAL A 125 1.81 -12.61 -0.73
N LEU A 126 2.04 -12.31 -2.01
CA LEU A 126 1.18 -12.75 -3.11
C LEU A 126 1.76 -14.01 -3.76
N ALA A 127 0.95 -15.05 -3.87
CA ALA A 127 1.26 -16.24 -4.64
C ALA A 127 1.00 -15.97 -6.13
N LEU A 128 2.02 -15.50 -6.84
CA LEU A 128 1.96 -15.32 -8.29
C LEU A 128 2.30 -16.63 -8.99
N PRO A 129 1.40 -17.19 -9.82
CA PRO A 129 1.77 -18.29 -10.70
C PRO A 129 2.78 -17.78 -11.72
N VAL A 130 3.95 -18.41 -11.79
CA VAL A 130 4.96 -18.14 -12.82
C VAL A 130 5.11 -19.41 -13.66
N ASP A 131 4.87 -19.30 -14.96
CA ASP A 131 5.15 -20.36 -15.95
C ASP A 131 4.59 -21.76 -15.60
N GLY A 132 3.37 -21.82 -15.04
CA GLY A 132 2.67 -23.08 -14.79
C GLY A 132 3.28 -23.97 -13.69
N ARG A 133 4.15 -23.44 -12.84
CA ARG A 133 4.64 -24.15 -11.64
C ARG A 133 4.42 -23.29 -10.40
N THR A 134 3.67 -23.86 -9.45
CA THR A 134 3.54 -23.37 -8.08
C THR A 134 4.67 -23.93 -7.22
#